data_AF-A0A8T6BUS6-F1
#
_entry.id   AF-A0A8T6BUS6-F1
#
_cell.length_a   1.000
_cell.length_b   1.000
_cell.length_c   1.000
_cell.angle_alpha   90.00
_cell.angle_beta   90.00
_cell.angle_gamma   90.00
#
_symmetry.space_group_name_H-M   'P 1'
#
loop_
_entity.id
_entity.type
_entity.pdbx_description
1 polymer ?
#
loop_
_entity_poly.entity_id
_entity_poly.type
_entity_poly.pdbx_seq_one_letter_code
_entity_poly.pdbx_strand_id
1 'polypeptide(L)'
;QALALARESVEEVPLQPVNPHSANRPPVVSDAAPDFVKTVTAAMLAGLGDALPVSALPPDGTWPMGTTRWEKRNIAEEIPIWKEELCTQCNHCVAACPHSAIRAKVVPPEAMENAPASLHSLDVKSRDMRGQKYVLQVAPEDCTGCNLCVEVCPAKDRQNPEIKAINMMSRLEHVEEEKINYDFFLNLPEIDRSKLERIDIRTSQLITPLFEYSGACSGCGETPYIKLLTQLYGDRMLIANATGCSSIYGGNLPSTPYTTDANGRGPAWANSLFEDNAEFGLGFRLTVDQHRVRVLRLLDQFADKIPAELLTALKSDATPEVRREQVAALRQQLNDVAEAHELLRDADALVEKSIWLIGGDGWAYDIGFGGLDHVLSLTENVNILVLDTQCYSNTGGQASKAT
;
A
#
# COMPACT_ATOMS: atom_id res chain seq x y z
N GLN A 1 6.87 -14.26 44.52
CA GLN A 1 7.84 -15.11 43.83
C GLN A 1 8.67 -14.30 42.83
N ALA A 2 8.09 -13.64 41.82
CA ALA A 2 8.83 -12.83 40.85
C ALA A 2 9.76 -11.77 41.50
N LEU A 3 9.29 -11.01 42.49
CA LEU A 3 10.12 -10.02 43.21
C LEU A 3 11.28 -10.66 44.00
N ALA A 4 11.10 -11.87 44.52
CA ALA A 4 12.17 -12.56 45.24
C ALA A 4 13.24 -13.05 44.25
N LEU A 5 12.80 -13.69 43.16
CA LEU A 5 13.67 -14.12 42.08
C LEU A 5 14.43 -12.95 41.45
N ALA A 6 13.78 -11.81 41.21
CA ALA A 6 14.45 -10.62 40.68
C ALA A 6 15.56 -10.11 41.61
N ARG A 7 15.37 -10.15 42.93
CA ARG A 7 16.41 -9.76 43.88
C ARG A 7 17.60 -10.72 43.89
N GLU A 8 17.35 -11.99 43.62
CA GLU A 8 18.37 -13.04 43.62
C GLU A 8 19.08 -13.21 42.26
N SER A 9 18.43 -12.81 41.16
CA SER A 9 18.93 -12.97 39.79
C SER A 9 19.50 -11.70 39.15
N VAL A 10 19.45 -10.55 39.83
CA VAL A 10 20.12 -9.32 39.37
C VAL A 10 21.59 -9.39 39.75
N GLU A 11 22.44 -9.49 38.75
CA GLU A 11 23.89 -9.55 38.89
C GLU A 11 24.54 -8.35 38.21
N GLU A 12 25.61 -7.81 38.80
CA GLU A 12 26.41 -6.75 38.19
C GLU A 12 27.24 -7.34 37.04
N VAL A 13 27.06 -6.80 35.82
CA VAL A 13 27.91 -7.14 34.68
C VAL A 13 29.07 -6.14 34.65
N PRO A 14 30.31 -6.55 34.97
CA PRO A 14 31.44 -5.62 35.02
C PRO A 14 31.77 -5.10 33.62
N LEU A 15 32.03 -3.79 33.51
CA LEU A 15 32.45 -3.16 32.26
C LEU A 15 33.77 -3.78 31.77
N GLN A 16 33.77 -4.22 30.51
CA GLN A 16 34.94 -4.75 29.82
C GLN A 16 35.38 -3.80 28.71
N PRO A 17 36.65 -3.82 28.28
CA PRO A 17 37.08 -3.15 27.06
C PRO A 17 36.23 -3.57 25.86
N VAL A 18 35.93 -2.64 24.95
CA VAL A 18 35.18 -2.96 23.73
C VAL A 18 35.97 -3.99 22.92
N ASN A 19 35.33 -5.11 22.59
CA ASN A 19 35.93 -6.13 21.74
C ASN A 19 36.09 -5.56 20.31
N PRO A 20 37.32 -5.46 19.77
CA PRO A 20 37.54 -4.91 18.43
C PRO A 20 36.94 -5.79 17.31
N HIS A 21 36.54 -7.02 17.62
CA HIS A 21 35.86 -7.94 16.70
C HIS A 21 34.33 -7.91 16.81
N SER A 22 33.76 -7.08 17.69
CA SER A 22 32.30 -6.91 17.76
C SER A 22 31.79 -6.31 16.45
N ALA A 23 30.69 -6.86 15.94
CA ALA A 23 30.02 -6.32 14.76
C ALA A 23 29.55 -4.89 15.03
N ASN A 24 29.70 -4.01 14.03
CA ASN A 24 29.08 -2.70 14.07
C ASN A 24 27.55 -2.85 14.08
N ARG A 25 26.88 -1.89 14.73
CA ARG A 25 25.42 -1.79 14.63
C ARG A 25 25.05 -1.60 13.15
N PRO A 26 24.10 -2.39 12.60
CA PRO A 26 23.64 -2.19 11.24
C PRO A 26 22.98 -0.81 11.10
N PRO A 27 22.93 -0.26 9.87
CA PRO A 27 22.23 1.00 9.63
C PRO A 27 20.74 0.85 9.96
N VAL A 28 20.10 1.96 10.34
CA VAL A 28 18.67 1.98 10.73
C VAL A 28 17.75 1.61 9.57
N VAL A 29 18.15 1.97 8.36
CA VAL A 29 17.48 1.61 7.10
C VAL A 29 18.53 1.10 6.12
N SER A 30 18.10 0.38 5.08
CA SER A 30 19.01 -0.10 4.03
C SER A 30 19.70 1.04 3.27
N ASP A 31 20.96 0.83 2.87
CA ASP A 31 21.70 1.76 2.00
C ASP A 31 21.09 1.92 0.60
N ALA A 32 20.24 0.97 0.19
CA ALA A 32 19.46 1.04 -1.05
C ALA A 32 18.29 2.04 -0.96
N ALA A 33 17.97 2.56 0.23
CA ALA A 33 16.88 3.50 0.40
C ALA A 33 17.19 4.87 -0.27
N PRO A 34 16.17 5.63 -0.70
CA PRO A 34 16.34 6.98 -1.20
C PRO A 34 17.05 7.90 -0.21
N ASP A 35 17.72 8.93 -0.70
CA ASP A 35 18.54 9.83 0.13
C ASP A 35 17.73 10.49 1.26
N PHE A 36 16.50 10.91 0.99
CA PHE A 36 15.61 11.45 2.01
C PHE A 36 15.33 10.42 3.13
N VAL A 37 15.15 9.15 2.79
CA VAL A 37 14.92 8.07 3.77
C VAL A 37 16.19 7.83 4.60
N LYS A 38 17.37 7.77 3.97
CA LYS A 38 18.65 7.55 4.68
C LYS A 38 19.05 8.71 5.59
N THR A 39 18.65 9.93 5.26
CA THR A 39 19.10 11.14 5.96
C THR A 39 18.07 11.66 6.96
N VAL A 40 16.80 11.80 6.56
CA VAL A 40 15.73 12.38 7.39
C VAL A 40 14.98 11.29 8.13
N THR A 41 14.40 10.32 7.40
CA THR A 41 13.61 9.24 8.02
C THR A 41 14.45 8.42 9.00
N ALA A 42 15.64 7.98 8.62
CA ALA A 42 16.52 7.18 9.47
C ALA A 42 16.94 7.93 10.76
N ALA A 43 17.18 9.25 10.68
CA ALA A 43 17.50 10.05 11.86
C ALA A 43 16.30 10.14 12.82
N MET A 44 15.09 10.36 12.30
CA MET A 44 13.86 10.36 13.10
C MET A 44 13.61 8.99 13.75
N LEU A 45 13.76 7.89 12.99
CA LEU A 45 13.63 6.52 13.50
C LEU A 45 14.71 6.17 14.55
N ALA A 46 15.90 6.77 14.46
CA ALA A 46 16.97 6.62 15.44
C ALA A 46 16.74 7.41 16.74
N GLY A 47 15.66 8.18 16.85
CA GLY A 47 15.43 9.11 17.97
C GLY A 47 16.31 10.37 17.92
N LEU A 48 16.82 10.72 16.74
CA LEU A 48 17.68 11.89 16.49
C LEU A 48 16.95 12.99 15.70
N GLY A 49 15.62 12.97 15.70
CA GLY A 49 14.79 13.93 14.94
C GLY A 49 15.04 15.39 15.34
N ASP A 50 15.22 15.69 16.63
CA ASP A 50 15.47 17.05 17.13
C ASP A 50 16.79 17.66 16.64
N ALA A 51 17.73 16.84 16.16
CA ALA A 51 18.99 17.31 15.60
C ALA A 51 18.90 17.70 14.12
N LEU A 52 17.78 17.41 13.45
CA LEU A 52 17.58 17.78 12.06
C LEU A 52 17.38 19.30 11.92
N PRO A 53 18.11 19.98 11.01
CA PRO A 53 17.88 21.39 10.77
C PRO A 53 16.55 21.62 10.06
N VAL A 54 15.97 22.81 10.20
CA VAL A 54 14.74 23.21 9.48
C VAL A 54 14.85 22.98 7.97
N SER A 55 16.04 23.20 7.39
CA SER A 55 16.31 22.99 5.96
C SER A 55 16.24 21.52 5.50
N ALA A 56 16.15 20.56 6.42
CA ALA A 56 16.00 19.15 6.08
C ALA A 56 14.54 18.79 5.73
N LEU A 57 13.58 19.63 6.08
CA LEU A 57 12.15 19.36 5.94
C LEU A 57 11.57 20.13 4.74
N PRO A 58 10.64 19.53 3.98
CA PRO A 58 9.90 20.23 2.94
C PRO A 58 9.07 21.38 3.53
N PRO A 59 9.05 22.58 2.90
CA PRO A 59 8.42 23.76 3.47
C PRO A 59 6.89 23.69 3.53
N ASP A 60 6.28 22.78 2.76
CA ASP A 60 4.83 22.53 2.70
C ASP A 60 4.40 21.29 3.50
N GLY A 61 5.35 20.62 4.16
CA GLY A 61 5.08 19.39 4.91
C GLY A 61 4.77 18.17 4.04
N THR A 62 4.98 18.24 2.72
CA THR A 62 4.87 17.06 1.85
C THR A 62 5.94 16.03 2.20
N TRP A 63 5.63 14.74 2.00
CA TRP A 63 6.54 13.66 2.35
C TRP A 63 6.63 12.61 1.24
N PRO A 64 7.78 11.95 1.06
CA PRO A 64 7.90 10.85 0.11
C PRO A 64 6.92 9.70 0.42
N MET A 65 6.48 9.02 -0.63
CA MET A 65 5.64 7.83 -0.54
C MET A 65 6.49 6.57 -0.37
N GLY A 66 5.86 5.51 0.16
CA GLY A 66 6.41 4.16 0.23
C GLY A 66 7.64 4.06 1.12
N THR A 67 7.71 4.84 2.20
CA THR A 67 8.88 4.83 3.09
C THR A 67 8.85 3.69 4.10
N THR A 68 7.67 3.13 4.43
CA THR A 68 7.54 2.00 5.38
C THR A 68 8.31 0.76 4.94
N ARG A 69 8.45 0.51 3.64
CA ARG A 69 9.21 -0.63 3.10
C ARG A 69 10.67 -0.68 3.54
N TRP A 70 11.22 0.44 4.02
CA TRP A 70 12.60 0.55 4.47
C TRP A 70 12.77 0.37 5.98
N GLU A 71 11.67 0.32 6.75
CA GLU A 71 11.75 0.20 8.21
C GLU A 71 12.17 -1.20 8.64
N LYS A 72 11.63 -2.25 8.01
CA LYS A 72 11.92 -3.66 8.31
C LYS A 72 11.94 -3.93 9.83
N ARG A 73 10.87 -3.51 10.52
CA ARG A 73 10.78 -3.41 12.00
C ARG A 73 11.06 -4.73 12.72
N ASN A 74 10.78 -5.86 12.06
CA ASN A 74 11.16 -7.20 12.49
C ASN A 74 10.65 -7.58 13.89
N ILE A 75 9.37 -7.28 14.16
CA ILE A 75 8.77 -7.35 15.51
C ILE A 75 8.05 -8.67 15.82
N ALA A 76 7.77 -9.51 14.82
CA ALA A 76 7.04 -10.75 15.03
C ALA A 76 7.86 -11.80 15.81
N GLU A 77 7.20 -12.55 16.69
CA GLU A 77 7.80 -13.76 17.28
C GLU A 77 7.70 -14.95 16.30
N GLU A 78 6.56 -15.08 15.65
CA GLU A 78 6.27 -16.10 14.65
C GLU A 78 5.85 -15.46 13.32
N ILE A 79 6.20 -16.11 12.21
CA ILE A 79 5.80 -15.71 10.86
C ILE A 79 5.09 -16.86 10.13
N PRO A 80 4.21 -16.56 9.17
CA PRO A 80 3.50 -17.60 8.44
C PRO A 80 4.41 -18.28 7.39
N ILE A 81 4.66 -19.56 7.56
CA ILE A 81 5.42 -20.40 6.64
C ILE A 81 4.48 -21.25 5.78
N TRP A 82 4.73 -21.23 4.46
CA TRP A 82 3.90 -21.87 3.45
C TRP A 82 4.19 -23.37 3.34
N LYS A 83 3.14 -24.19 3.24
CA LYS A 83 3.17 -25.60 2.85
C LYS A 83 2.46 -25.77 1.52
N GLU A 84 3.22 -25.81 0.45
CA GLU A 84 2.71 -25.72 -0.90
C GLU A 84 1.81 -26.92 -1.29
N GLU A 85 2.05 -28.11 -0.76
CA GLU A 85 1.32 -29.33 -1.16
C GLU A 85 -0.17 -29.27 -0.78
N LEU A 86 -0.49 -28.52 0.28
CA LEU A 86 -1.86 -28.33 0.77
C LEU A 86 -2.55 -27.14 0.08
N CYS A 87 -1.79 -26.23 -0.54
CA CYS A 87 -2.28 -24.93 -0.96
C CYS A 87 -3.30 -25.01 -2.11
N THR A 88 -4.44 -24.35 -1.94
CA THR A 88 -5.51 -24.26 -2.95
C THR A 88 -5.40 -23.04 -3.86
N GLN A 89 -4.40 -22.17 -3.66
CA GLN A 89 -4.18 -20.93 -4.44
C GLN A 89 -5.40 -19.97 -4.41
N CYS A 90 -6.07 -19.88 -3.25
CA CYS A 90 -7.29 -19.08 -3.07
C CYS A 90 -7.02 -17.61 -2.70
N ASN A 91 -5.81 -17.27 -2.25
CA ASN A 91 -5.38 -15.94 -1.80
C ASN A 91 -6.15 -15.35 -0.60
N HIS A 92 -6.91 -16.14 0.17
CA HIS A 92 -7.54 -15.63 1.40
C HIS A 92 -6.51 -15.13 2.42
N CYS A 93 -5.36 -15.81 2.53
CA CYS A 93 -4.25 -15.38 3.38
C CYS A 93 -3.71 -13.98 3.00
N VAL A 94 -3.60 -13.69 1.70
CA VAL A 94 -3.17 -12.40 1.17
C VAL A 94 -4.23 -11.32 1.38
N ALA A 95 -5.50 -11.67 1.20
CA ALA A 95 -6.61 -10.75 1.41
C ALA A 95 -6.76 -10.33 2.87
N ALA A 96 -6.64 -11.27 3.80
CA ALA A 96 -6.81 -11.03 5.24
C ALA A 96 -5.62 -10.32 5.88
N CYS A 97 -4.45 -10.25 5.22
CA CYS A 97 -3.26 -9.64 5.79
C CYS A 97 -3.44 -8.11 5.93
N PRO A 98 -3.37 -7.56 7.17
CA PRO A 98 -3.53 -6.12 7.39
C PRO A 98 -2.31 -5.28 7.03
N HIS A 99 -1.16 -5.90 6.77
CA HIS A 99 0.10 -5.20 6.54
C HIS A 99 0.70 -5.46 5.15
N SER A 100 0.00 -6.17 4.27
CA SER A 100 0.56 -6.63 2.99
C SER A 100 1.86 -7.45 3.17
N ALA A 101 2.02 -8.10 4.31
CA ALA A 101 3.20 -8.87 4.71
C ALA A 101 3.17 -10.32 4.21
N ILE A 102 2.11 -10.72 3.50
CA ILE A 102 2.09 -11.94 2.69
C ILE A 102 1.43 -11.62 1.36
N ARG A 103 2.08 -12.00 0.26
CA ARG A 103 1.67 -11.67 -1.11
C ARG A 103 1.78 -12.87 -2.02
N ALA A 104 1.00 -12.86 -3.08
CA ALA A 104 1.07 -13.86 -4.12
C ALA A 104 1.36 -13.21 -5.47
N LYS A 105 2.14 -13.89 -6.31
CA LYS A 105 2.37 -13.55 -7.71
C LYS A 105 2.07 -14.75 -8.59
N VAL A 106 1.63 -14.47 -9.81
CA VAL A 106 1.55 -15.44 -10.90
C VAL A 106 2.53 -14.99 -11.97
N VAL A 107 3.51 -15.85 -12.28
CA VAL A 107 4.66 -15.50 -13.11
C VAL A 107 4.92 -16.56 -14.17
N PRO A 108 5.55 -16.19 -15.30
CA PRO A 108 5.98 -17.16 -16.29
C PRO A 108 7.07 -18.09 -15.71
N PRO A 109 7.13 -19.39 -16.10
CA PRO A 109 8.11 -20.34 -15.55
C PRO A 109 9.56 -19.86 -15.65
N GLU A 110 9.90 -19.12 -16.71
CA GLU A 110 11.23 -18.59 -16.97
C GLU A 110 11.68 -17.60 -15.89
N ALA A 111 10.74 -16.88 -15.26
CA ALA A 111 11.04 -15.96 -14.16
C ALA A 111 11.51 -16.69 -12.88
N MET A 112 11.30 -18.01 -12.79
CA MET A 112 11.69 -18.83 -11.65
C MET A 112 13.01 -19.60 -11.87
N GLU A 113 13.66 -19.49 -13.03
CA GLU A 113 14.89 -20.25 -13.34
C GLU A 113 16.05 -19.96 -12.36
N ASN A 114 16.14 -18.72 -11.88
CA ASN A 114 17.18 -18.27 -10.93
C ASN A 114 16.65 -18.11 -9.50
N ALA A 115 15.49 -18.69 -9.19
CA ALA A 115 14.92 -18.63 -7.86
C ALA A 115 15.82 -19.34 -6.84
N PRO A 116 15.92 -18.83 -5.60
CA PRO A 116 16.55 -19.56 -4.50
C PRO A 116 15.92 -20.96 -4.36
N ALA A 117 16.73 -21.96 -3.98
CA ALA A 117 16.23 -23.32 -3.80
C ALA A 117 15.12 -23.45 -2.73
N SER A 118 15.11 -22.51 -1.77
CA SER A 118 14.10 -22.34 -0.72
C SER A 118 12.85 -21.59 -1.16
N LEU A 119 12.83 -20.98 -2.35
CA LEU A 119 11.65 -20.26 -2.85
C LEU A 119 10.75 -21.24 -3.61
N HIS A 120 9.73 -21.70 -2.92
CA HIS A 120 8.77 -22.66 -3.46
C HIS A 120 7.82 -22.02 -4.48
N SER A 121 7.30 -22.84 -5.42
CA SER A 121 6.24 -22.43 -6.34
C SER A 121 5.37 -23.62 -6.75
N LEU A 122 4.15 -23.34 -7.20
CA LEU A 122 3.22 -24.33 -7.72
C LEU A 122 2.82 -24.00 -9.16
N ASP A 123 2.44 -25.00 -9.94
CA ASP A 123 1.72 -24.75 -11.19
C ASP A 123 0.36 -24.12 -10.90
N VAL A 124 -0.02 -23.09 -11.65
CA VAL A 124 -1.33 -22.46 -11.50
C VAL A 124 -2.44 -23.45 -11.84
N LYS A 125 -3.41 -23.59 -10.93
CA LYS A 125 -4.53 -24.53 -11.06
C LYS A 125 -5.65 -24.02 -11.98
N SER A 126 -5.78 -22.71 -12.18
CA SER A 126 -6.88 -22.14 -12.95
C SER A 126 -6.61 -22.12 -14.46
N ARG A 127 -7.69 -22.25 -15.24
CA ARG A 127 -7.62 -22.46 -16.68
C ARG A 127 -7.14 -21.22 -17.45
N ASP A 128 -7.51 -20.05 -16.98
CA ASP A 128 -7.20 -18.71 -17.49
C ASP A 128 -5.71 -18.35 -17.41
N MET A 129 -4.97 -19.00 -16.49
CA MET A 129 -3.54 -18.74 -16.27
C MET A 129 -2.70 -20.02 -16.32
N ARG A 130 -3.17 -21.03 -17.08
CA ARG A 130 -2.50 -22.33 -17.19
C ARG A 130 -1.10 -22.17 -17.78
N GLY A 131 -0.14 -22.92 -17.22
CA GLY A 131 1.27 -22.89 -17.65
C GLY A 131 2.11 -21.83 -16.92
N GLN A 132 1.50 -21.02 -16.05
CA GLN A 132 2.20 -20.08 -15.18
C GLN A 132 2.54 -20.74 -13.83
N LYS A 133 3.45 -20.12 -13.08
CA LYS A 133 3.82 -20.47 -11.70
C LYS A 133 3.13 -19.53 -10.71
N TYR A 134 2.59 -20.11 -9.64
CA TYR A 134 2.07 -19.41 -8.49
C TYR A 134 3.12 -19.41 -7.37
N VAL A 135 3.43 -18.23 -6.85
CA VAL A 135 4.38 -18.02 -5.75
C VAL A 135 3.65 -17.28 -4.63
N LEU A 136 3.69 -17.81 -3.41
CA LEU A 136 3.16 -17.16 -2.20
C LEU A 136 4.33 -16.92 -1.25
N GLN A 137 4.54 -15.67 -0.85
CA GLN A 137 5.72 -15.30 -0.09
C GLN A 137 5.39 -14.34 1.05
N VAL A 138 5.98 -14.60 2.21
CA VAL A 138 5.93 -13.72 3.39
C VAL A 138 7.04 -12.68 3.32
N ALA A 139 6.75 -11.46 3.77
CA ALA A 139 7.71 -10.42 4.10
C ALA A 139 8.10 -10.59 5.59
N PRO A 140 9.17 -11.33 5.91
CA PRO A 140 9.38 -11.81 7.27
C PRO A 140 9.65 -10.67 8.28
N GLU A 141 10.30 -9.59 7.83
CA GLU A 141 10.63 -8.44 8.66
C GLU A 141 9.48 -7.41 8.79
N ASP A 142 8.44 -7.53 7.96
CA ASP A 142 7.27 -6.64 7.99
C ASP A 142 6.01 -7.34 8.54
N CYS A 143 6.07 -8.65 8.77
CA CYS A 143 5.02 -9.40 9.43
C CYS A 143 4.90 -8.97 10.90
N THR A 144 3.67 -8.85 11.40
CA THR A 144 3.38 -8.52 12.80
C THR A 144 2.98 -9.74 13.65
N GLY A 145 2.95 -10.94 13.06
CA GLY A 145 2.59 -12.18 13.77
C GLY A 145 1.10 -12.32 14.13
N CYS A 146 0.18 -11.60 13.48
CA CYS A 146 -1.25 -11.58 13.86
C CYS A 146 -2.04 -12.89 13.62
N ASN A 147 -1.46 -13.90 12.98
CA ASN A 147 -2.07 -15.20 12.67
C ASN A 147 -3.34 -15.18 11.75
N LEU A 148 -3.88 -14.03 11.36
CA LEU A 148 -5.12 -13.95 10.55
C LEU A 148 -5.03 -14.73 9.23
N CYS A 149 -3.88 -14.72 8.56
CA CYS A 149 -3.68 -15.43 7.30
C CYS A 149 -3.79 -16.96 7.43
N VAL A 150 -3.41 -17.51 8.58
CA VAL A 150 -3.55 -18.93 8.93
C VAL A 150 -4.99 -19.22 9.35
N GLU A 151 -5.62 -18.34 10.12
CA GLU A 151 -7.02 -18.50 10.54
C GLU A 151 -7.97 -18.62 9.35
N VAL A 152 -7.82 -17.74 8.35
CA VAL A 152 -8.67 -17.77 7.15
C VAL A 152 -8.30 -18.85 6.15
N CYS A 153 -7.20 -19.59 6.35
CA CYS A 153 -6.77 -20.61 5.40
C CYS A 153 -7.75 -21.80 5.40
N PRO A 154 -8.45 -22.07 4.28
CA PRO A 154 -9.44 -23.15 4.23
C PRO A 154 -8.78 -24.54 4.01
N ALA A 155 -7.51 -24.56 3.61
CA ALA A 155 -6.80 -25.77 3.26
C ALA A 155 -6.13 -26.40 4.48
N LYS A 156 -6.49 -27.64 4.77
CA LYS A 156 -6.02 -28.43 5.91
C LYS A 156 -5.49 -29.78 5.47
N ASP A 157 -4.51 -30.30 6.18
CA ASP A 157 -4.06 -31.67 5.99
C ASP A 157 -5.18 -32.67 6.36
N ARG A 158 -5.21 -33.80 5.64
CA ARG A 158 -6.27 -34.81 5.81
C ARG A 158 -6.07 -35.66 7.07
N GLN A 159 -4.83 -35.85 7.51
CA GLN A 159 -4.49 -36.68 8.66
C GLN A 159 -4.47 -35.84 9.94
N ASN A 160 -4.02 -34.58 9.85
CA ASN A 160 -3.99 -33.65 10.98
C ASN A 160 -4.56 -32.26 10.61
N PRO A 161 -5.84 -31.97 10.96
CA PRO A 161 -6.49 -30.69 10.65
C PRO A 161 -5.85 -29.44 11.26
N GLU A 162 -4.95 -29.58 12.24
CA GLU A 162 -4.16 -28.47 12.80
C GLU A 162 -3.09 -27.97 11.82
N ILE A 163 -2.65 -28.84 10.90
CA ILE A 163 -1.72 -28.46 9.85
C ILE A 163 -2.51 -27.85 8.69
N LYS A 164 -2.28 -26.56 8.43
CA LYS A 164 -2.87 -25.85 7.30
C LYS A 164 -1.84 -25.65 6.17
N ALA A 165 -2.29 -25.13 5.03
CA ALA A 165 -1.37 -24.74 3.95
C ALA A 165 -0.45 -23.57 4.33
N ILE A 166 -0.72 -22.89 5.44
CA ILE A 166 0.16 -21.86 5.98
C ILE A 166 0.09 -21.94 7.50
N ASN A 167 1.23 -21.86 8.19
CA ASN A 167 1.30 -22.10 9.65
C ASN A 167 2.25 -21.08 10.29
N MET A 168 1.92 -20.64 11.50
CA MET A 168 2.84 -19.81 12.27
C MET A 168 4.02 -20.66 12.75
N MET A 169 5.24 -20.18 12.50
CA MET A 169 6.48 -20.81 12.94
C MET A 169 7.46 -19.75 13.43
N SER A 170 8.45 -20.18 14.23
CA SER A 170 9.47 -19.31 14.83
C SER A 170 10.14 -18.41 13.78
N ARG A 171 10.01 -17.09 13.94
CA ARG A 171 10.70 -16.14 13.05
C ARG A 171 12.21 -16.33 13.10
N LEU A 172 12.78 -16.61 14.28
CA LEU A 172 14.23 -16.75 14.46
C LEU A 172 14.82 -17.90 13.64
N GLU A 173 14.03 -18.94 13.37
CA GLU A 173 14.46 -20.10 12.59
C GLU A 173 14.36 -19.84 11.07
N HIS A 174 13.46 -18.95 10.64
CA HIS A 174 13.11 -18.79 9.23
C HIS A 174 13.49 -17.43 8.60
N VAL A 175 13.73 -16.38 9.39
CA VAL A 175 13.87 -15.00 8.88
C VAL A 175 14.98 -14.83 7.85
N GLU A 176 16.15 -15.44 8.05
CA GLU A 176 17.27 -15.26 7.12
C GLU A 176 17.00 -15.88 5.74
N GLU A 177 16.37 -17.05 5.70
CA GLU A 177 15.95 -17.71 4.45
C GLU A 177 14.83 -16.93 3.78
N GLU A 178 13.81 -16.54 4.54
CA GLU A 178 12.65 -15.85 3.98
C GLU A 178 12.96 -14.43 3.51
N LYS A 179 14.02 -13.79 4.01
CA LYS A 179 14.51 -12.51 3.49
C LYS A 179 15.03 -12.66 2.07
N ILE A 180 15.85 -13.68 1.82
CA ILE A 180 16.40 -13.98 0.49
C ILE A 180 15.24 -14.32 -0.47
N ASN A 181 14.30 -15.15 -0.03
CA ASN A 181 13.10 -15.48 -0.80
C ASN A 181 12.27 -14.23 -1.12
N TYR A 182 12.07 -13.35 -0.14
CA TYR A 182 11.27 -12.13 -0.32
C TYR A 182 11.93 -11.13 -1.26
N ASP A 183 13.24 -10.94 -1.17
CA ASP A 183 13.98 -10.06 -2.07
C ASP A 183 13.89 -10.54 -3.52
N PHE A 184 13.98 -11.86 -3.76
CA PHE A 184 13.74 -12.42 -5.09
C PHE A 184 12.28 -12.21 -5.54
N PHE A 185 11.31 -12.48 -4.65
CA PHE A 185 9.88 -12.31 -4.92
C PHE A 185 9.52 -10.87 -5.31
N LEU A 186 10.13 -9.87 -4.68
CA LEU A 186 9.91 -8.46 -5.02
C LEU A 186 10.34 -8.14 -6.46
N ASN A 187 11.37 -8.82 -6.98
CA ASN A 187 11.88 -8.63 -8.34
C ASN A 187 11.13 -9.44 -9.42
N LEU A 188 10.24 -10.36 -9.02
CA LEU A 188 9.38 -11.08 -9.96
C LEU A 188 8.43 -10.12 -10.70
N PRO A 189 8.08 -10.41 -11.98
CA PRO A 189 7.17 -9.56 -12.74
C PRO A 189 5.78 -9.51 -12.10
N GLU A 190 5.15 -8.34 -12.18
CA GLU A 190 3.77 -8.14 -11.75
C GLU A 190 2.80 -8.61 -12.85
N ILE A 191 1.62 -9.08 -12.45
CA ILE A 191 0.59 -9.44 -13.42
C ILE A 191 0.02 -8.18 -14.09
N ASP A 192 -0.13 -8.23 -15.40
CA ASP A 192 -0.86 -7.20 -16.12
C ASP A 192 -2.35 -7.33 -15.81
N ARG A 193 -2.89 -6.30 -15.16
CA ARG A 193 -4.31 -6.25 -14.75
C ARG A 193 -5.27 -6.45 -15.93
N SER A 194 -4.90 -6.02 -17.14
CA SER A 194 -5.75 -6.17 -18.33
C SER A 194 -5.93 -7.63 -18.76
N LYS A 195 -5.05 -8.53 -18.30
CA LYS A 195 -5.11 -9.97 -18.58
C LYS A 195 -5.99 -10.74 -17.62
N LEU A 196 -6.49 -10.11 -16.56
CA LEU A 196 -7.41 -10.75 -15.62
C LEU A 196 -8.81 -10.81 -16.22
N GLU A 197 -9.30 -12.01 -16.52
CA GLU A 197 -10.67 -12.21 -17.06
C GLU A 197 -11.76 -11.71 -16.10
N ARG A 198 -11.48 -11.75 -14.79
CA ARG A 198 -12.39 -11.28 -13.74
C ARG A 198 -11.63 -10.79 -12.53
N ILE A 199 -12.25 -9.86 -11.81
CA ILE A 199 -11.78 -9.39 -10.50
C ILE A 199 -12.67 -10.02 -9.43
N ASP A 200 -12.13 -10.98 -8.70
CA ASP A 200 -12.73 -11.56 -7.50
C ASP A 200 -11.73 -11.50 -6.34
N ILE A 201 -12.08 -12.05 -5.17
CA ILE A 201 -11.18 -12.08 -4.02
C ILE A 201 -9.84 -12.73 -4.36
N ARG A 202 -9.82 -13.78 -5.19
CA ARG A 202 -8.60 -14.51 -5.53
C ARG A 202 -7.74 -13.68 -6.48
N THR A 203 -8.30 -13.18 -7.58
CA THR A 203 -7.51 -12.51 -8.63
C THR A 203 -7.10 -11.09 -8.24
N SER A 204 -7.93 -10.37 -7.47
CA SER A 204 -7.56 -9.03 -6.95
C SER A 204 -6.27 -9.07 -6.11
N GLN A 205 -6.02 -10.17 -5.40
CA GLN A 205 -4.84 -10.35 -4.58
C GLN A 205 -3.55 -10.61 -5.35
N LEU A 206 -3.63 -10.80 -6.68
CA LEU A 206 -2.46 -10.88 -7.55
C LEU A 206 -2.00 -9.50 -8.05
N ILE A 207 -2.83 -8.47 -7.89
CA ILE A 207 -2.47 -7.09 -8.22
C ILE A 207 -1.64 -6.53 -7.07
N THR A 208 -0.55 -5.83 -7.39
CA THR A 208 0.33 -5.20 -6.39
C THR A 208 -0.46 -4.30 -5.44
N PRO A 209 -0.41 -4.51 -4.11
CA PRO A 209 -0.99 -3.58 -3.17
C PRO A 209 -0.17 -2.28 -3.13
N LEU A 210 -0.84 -1.13 -3.14
CA LEU A 210 -0.19 0.19 -3.02
C LEU A 210 -0.38 0.80 -1.62
N PHE A 211 -0.64 -0.07 -0.64
CA PHE A 211 -0.68 0.23 0.78
C PHE A 211 0.01 -0.93 1.52
N GLU A 212 1.15 -0.68 2.15
CA GLU A 212 2.01 -1.72 2.71
C GLU A 212 2.69 -1.31 4.02
N TYR A 213 2.80 -2.29 4.93
CA TYR A 213 3.59 -2.21 6.17
C TYR A 213 3.27 -1.01 7.07
N SER A 214 1.99 -0.61 7.11
CA SER A 214 1.53 0.50 7.95
C SER A 214 1.83 0.30 9.43
N GLY A 215 1.83 1.40 10.19
CA GLY A 215 1.97 1.37 11.65
C GLY A 215 0.75 0.85 12.41
N ALA A 216 -0.26 0.29 11.73
CA ALA A 216 -1.48 -0.21 12.36
C ALA A 216 -1.22 -1.39 13.31
N CYS A 217 -2.15 -1.61 14.24
CA CYS A 217 -2.10 -2.72 15.19
C CYS A 217 -1.95 -4.09 14.50
N SER A 218 -1.33 -5.05 15.19
CA SER A 218 -1.32 -6.44 14.74
C SER A 218 -2.75 -6.97 14.64
N GLY A 219 -3.17 -7.39 13.45
CA GLY A 219 -4.56 -7.83 13.21
C GLY A 219 -5.59 -6.71 13.03
N CYS A 220 -5.17 -5.50 12.65
CA CYS A 220 -6.07 -4.38 12.39
C CYS A 220 -7.20 -4.74 11.42
N GLY A 221 -8.45 -4.41 11.78
CA GLY A 221 -9.62 -4.66 10.94
C GLY A 221 -9.81 -3.66 9.80
N GLU A 222 -9.12 -2.53 9.79
CA GLU A 222 -9.35 -1.46 8.81
C GLU A 222 -8.50 -1.62 7.55
N THR A 223 -7.21 -1.92 7.71
CA THR A 223 -6.21 -1.85 6.63
C THR A 223 -6.41 -2.86 5.49
N PRO A 224 -6.98 -4.07 5.66
CA PRO A 224 -7.29 -4.95 4.53
C PRO A 224 -8.21 -4.30 3.49
N TYR A 225 -9.14 -3.44 3.94
CA TYR A 225 -10.05 -2.72 3.04
C TYR A 225 -9.32 -1.67 2.23
N ILE A 226 -8.45 -0.86 2.86
CA ILE A 226 -7.62 0.14 2.17
C ILE A 226 -6.66 -0.56 1.19
N LYS A 227 -6.02 -1.66 1.61
CA LYS A 227 -5.16 -2.47 0.76
C LYS A 227 -5.88 -2.93 -0.50
N LEU A 228 -7.04 -3.57 -0.36
CA LEU A 228 -7.85 -4.02 -1.49
C LEU A 228 -8.24 -2.84 -2.39
N LEU A 229 -8.62 -1.72 -1.78
CA LEU A 229 -9.00 -0.52 -2.51
C LEU A 229 -7.85 0.01 -3.39
N THR A 230 -6.63 0.02 -2.88
CA THR A 230 -5.45 0.41 -3.66
C THR A 230 -5.12 -0.57 -4.78
N GLN A 231 -5.39 -1.87 -4.62
CA GLN A 231 -5.22 -2.86 -5.69
C GLN A 231 -6.21 -2.62 -6.84
N LEU A 232 -7.39 -2.06 -6.55
CA LEU A 232 -8.43 -1.82 -7.55
C LEU A 232 -8.32 -0.46 -8.23
N TYR A 233 -7.84 0.58 -7.55
CA TYR A 233 -7.87 1.95 -8.09
C TYR A 233 -6.62 2.77 -7.82
N GLY A 234 -5.61 2.21 -7.15
CA GLY A 234 -4.51 2.97 -6.57
C GLY A 234 -3.66 3.75 -7.59
N ASP A 235 -3.61 3.31 -8.84
CA ASP A 235 -2.89 3.98 -9.94
C ASP A 235 -3.51 5.32 -10.40
N ARG A 236 -4.69 5.66 -9.87
CA ARG A 236 -5.46 6.88 -10.20
C ARG A 236 -6.28 7.39 -9.01
N MET A 237 -5.90 7.01 -7.80
CA MET A 237 -6.64 7.29 -6.57
C MET A 237 -6.22 8.62 -5.96
N LEU A 238 -7.19 9.41 -5.51
CA LEU A 238 -6.98 10.57 -4.64
C LEU A 238 -7.70 10.30 -3.32
N ILE A 239 -6.99 10.40 -2.19
CA ILE A 239 -7.50 10.08 -0.86
C ILE A 239 -7.57 11.36 -0.04
N ALA A 240 -8.80 11.74 0.32
CA ALA A 240 -9.08 12.62 1.44
C ALA A 240 -9.31 11.73 2.66
N ASN A 241 -8.43 11.82 3.66
CA ASN A 241 -8.52 11.00 4.86
C ASN A 241 -8.88 11.85 6.08
N ALA A 242 -9.93 11.49 6.80
CA ALA A 242 -10.28 12.13 8.07
C ALA A 242 -9.24 11.79 9.14
N THR A 243 -9.04 12.69 10.10
CA THR A 243 -8.18 12.40 11.25
C THR A 243 -8.74 11.25 12.09
N GLY A 244 -7.92 10.26 12.43
CA GLY A 244 -8.31 9.06 13.17
C GLY A 244 -7.28 7.94 13.02
N CYS A 245 -7.62 6.70 13.35
CA CYS A 245 -6.70 5.57 13.17
C CYS A 245 -6.12 5.54 11.75
N SER A 246 -6.97 5.73 10.74
CA SER A 246 -6.57 5.71 9.33
C SER A 246 -5.59 6.80 8.93
N SER A 247 -5.64 7.99 9.53
CA SER A 247 -4.60 9.01 9.31
C SER A 247 -3.31 8.70 10.06
N ILE A 248 -3.40 8.08 11.25
CA ILE A 248 -2.22 7.72 12.04
C ILE A 248 -1.43 6.60 11.37
N TYR A 249 -2.04 5.45 11.08
CA TYR A 249 -1.30 4.40 10.40
C TYR A 249 -1.06 4.72 8.92
N GLY A 250 -1.82 5.65 8.32
CA GLY A 250 -1.74 6.04 6.91
C GLY A 250 -0.76 7.16 6.60
N GLY A 251 -0.34 7.95 7.60
CA GLY A 251 0.49 9.13 7.37
C GLY A 251 1.23 9.68 8.61
N ASN A 252 1.50 8.86 9.62
CA ASN A 252 2.34 9.29 10.75
C ASN A 252 3.82 9.34 10.36
N LEU A 253 4.32 10.55 10.11
CA LEU A 253 5.70 10.81 9.71
C LEU A 253 6.69 10.27 10.75
N PRO A 254 7.84 9.72 10.32
CA PRO A 254 8.44 9.82 8.99
C PRO A 254 8.06 8.71 8.00
N SER A 255 7.06 7.89 8.31
CA SER A 255 6.80 6.65 7.59
C SER A 255 5.43 6.62 6.91
N THR A 256 5.42 6.42 5.60
CA THR A 256 4.23 6.45 4.75
C THR A 256 3.99 5.08 4.09
N PRO A 257 2.83 4.43 4.32
CA PRO A 257 2.53 3.10 3.78
C PRO A 257 1.99 3.10 2.34
N TYR A 258 1.48 4.24 1.87
CA TYR A 258 1.04 4.39 0.48
C TYR A 258 2.26 4.42 -0.43
N THR A 259 2.27 3.62 -1.49
CA THR A 259 3.41 3.46 -2.40
C THR A 259 2.98 3.57 -3.86
N THR A 260 3.91 3.41 -4.80
CA THR A 260 3.65 3.47 -6.25
C THR A 260 3.81 2.12 -6.91
N ASP A 261 3.11 1.94 -8.03
CA ASP A 261 3.39 0.88 -9.00
C ASP A 261 4.74 1.08 -9.70
N ALA A 262 5.09 0.15 -10.59
CA ALA A 262 6.32 0.21 -11.39
C ALA A 262 6.39 1.42 -12.35
N ASN A 263 5.27 2.08 -12.63
CA ASN A 263 5.20 3.30 -13.45
C ASN A 263 5.29 4.58 -12.62
N GLY A 264 5.52 4.47 -11.30
CA GLY A 264 5.55 5.62 -10.38
C GLY A 264 4.17 6.19 -10.06
N ARG A 265 3.10 5.44 -10.28
CA ARG A 265 1.71 5.85 -10.02
C ARG A 265 1.21 5.22 -8.73
N GLY A 266 0.59 6.01 -7.87
CA GLY A 266 0.01 5.52 -6.63
C GLY A 266 -1.01 6.49 -6.05
N PRO A 267 -1.64 6.13 -4.92
CA PRO A 267 -2.63 6.98 -4.28
C PRO A 267 -1.98 8.30 -3.83
N ALA A 268 -2.51 9.43 -4.29
CA ALA A 268 -2.17 10.71 -3.68
C ALA A 268 -3.00 10.86 -2.40
N TRP A 269 -2.34 10.95 -1.26
CA TRP A 269 -2.98 10.95 0.05
C TRP A 269 -2.83 12.29 0.75
N ALA A 270 -3.91 12.75 1.37
CA ALA A 270 -3.89 13.94 2.23
C ALA A 270 -4.87 13.78 3.40
N ASN A 271 -4.48 14.32 4.55
CA ASN A 271 -5.34 14.54 5.71
C ASN A 271 -5.44 16.04 5.95
N SER A 272 -6.66 16.58 5.90
CA SER A 272 -6.96 17.95 6.31
C SER A 272 -7.21 17.97 7.81
N LEU A 273 -8.47 17.94 8.25
CA LEU A 273 -8.86 17.91 9.65
C LEU A 273 -9.74 16.69 9.96
N PHE A 274 -10.26 16.65 11.17
CA PHE A 274 -11.16 15.58 11.60
C PHE A 274 -12.58 15.81 11.07
N GLU A 275 -13.02 17.06 11.09
CA GLU A 275 -14.39 17.50 10.81
C GLU A 275 -14.71 17.73 9.32
N ASP A 276 -13.70 18.02 8.48
CA ASP A 276 -13.89 18.58 7.13
C ASP A 276 -13.62 17.59 5.98
N ASN A 277 -13.41 16.31 6.29
CA ASN A 277 -12.91 15.36 5.30
C ASN A 277 -13.83 15.18 4.08
N ALA A 278 -15.15 15.30 4.27
CA ALA A 278 -16.09 15.15 3.17
C ALA A 278 -15.98 16.33 2.20
N GLU A 279 -16.00 17.54 2.73
CA GLU A 279 -15.87 18.80 2.02
C GLU A 279 -14.49 18.91 1.34
N PHE A 280 -13.45 18.43 2.02
CA PHE A 280 -12.09 18.36 1.49
C PHE A 280 -12.02 17.44 0.25
N GLY A 281 -12.58 16.24 0.34
CA GLY A 281 -12.68 15.32 -0.79
C GLY A 281 -13.58 15.83 -1.92
N LEU A 282 -14.66 16.55 -1.62
CA LEU A 282 -15.46 17.24 -2.62
C LEU A 282 -14.62 18.29 -3.37
N GLY A 283 -13.77 19.04 -2.66
CA GLY A 283 -12.82 19.97 -3.26
C GLY A 283 -11.90 19.31 -4.30
N PHE A 284 -11.45 18.07 -4.03
CA PHE A 284 -10.68 17.29 -5.01
C PHE A 284 -11.49 17.00 -6.27
N ARG A 285 -12.77 16.60 -6.12
CA ARG A 285 -13.66 16.29 -7.26
C ARG A 285 -13.86 17.51 -8.15
N LEU A 286 -14.26 18.63 -7.56
CA LEU A 286 -14.47 19.89 -8.28
C LEU A 286 -13.20 20.34 -9.01
N THR A 287 -12.04 20.15 -8.37
CA THR A 287 -10.74 20.49 -8.98
C THR A 287 -10.43 19.59 -10.18
N VAL A 288 -10.62 18.27 -10.07
CA VAL A 288 -10.41 17.33 -11.18
C VAL A 288 -11.34 17.65 -12.36
N ASP A 289 -12.61 17.96 -12.09
CA ASP A 289 -13.56 18.37 -13.13
C ASP A 289 -13.12 19.65 -13.83
N GLN A 290 -12.71 20.66 -13.07
CA GLN A 290 -12.26 21.92 -13.65
C GLN A 290 -10.99 21.76 -14.49
N HIS A 291 -10.06 20.91 -14.07
CA HIS A 291 -8.88 20.57 -14.87
C HIS A 291 -9.28 19.87 -16.17
N ARG A 292 -10.23 18.93 -16.12
CA ARG A 292 -10.74 18.28 -17.33
C ARG A 292 -11.38 19.27 -18.29
N VAL A 293 -12.22 20.18 -17.82
CA VAL A 293 -12.83 21.26 -18.63
C VAL A 293 -11.75 22.13 -19.27
N ARG A 294 -10.71 22.51 -18.50
CA ARG A 294 -9.57 23.27 -19.03
C ARG A 294 -8.88 22.53 -20.15
N VAL A 295 -8.56 21.24 -19.96
CA VAL A 295 -7.85 20.45 -20.98
C VAL A 295 -8.70 20.26 -22.24
N LEU A 296 -10.00 20.03 -22.12
CA LEU A 296 -10.90 19.93 -23.27
C LEU A 296 -10.92 21.24 -24.08
N ARG A 297 -10.97 22.39 -23.42
CA ARG A 297 -10.85 23.71 -24.08
C ARG A 297 -9.50 23.88 -24.78
N LEU A 298 -8.41 23.44 -24.15
CA LEU A 298 -7.08 23.51 -24.76
C LEU A 298 -6.98 22.56 -25.97
N LEU A 299 -7.56 21.37 -25.92
CA LEU A 299 -7.64 20.47 -27.08
C LEU A 299 -8.33 21.12 -28.28
N ASP A 300 -9.41 21.90 -28.04
CA ASP A 300 -10.09 22.65 -29.11
C ASP A 300 -9.21 23.73 -29.73
N GLN A 301 -8.36 24.39 -28.94
CA GLN A 301 -7.44 25.42 -29.43
C GLN A 301 -6.34 24.87 -30.34
N PHE A 302 -5.98 23.60 -30.17
CA PHE A 302 -4.95 22.91 -30.97
C PHE A 302 -5.56 21.88 -31.93
N ALA A 303 -6.88 21.92 -32.17
CA ALA A 303 -7.58 20.92 -32.97
C ALA A 303 -7.04 20.78 -34.41
N ASP A 304 -6.53 21.87 -34.99
CA ASP A 304 -5.90 21.91 -36.30
C ASP A 304 -4.54 21.19 -36.36
N LYS A 305 -3.90 21.00 -35.19
CA LYS A 305 -2.59 20.34 -35.05
C LYS A 305 -2.67 18.89 -34.56
N ILE A 306 -3.88 18.41 -34.26
CA ILE A 306 -4.12 17.06 -33.75
C ILE A 306 -4.89 16.25 -34.82
N PRO A 307 -4.48 15.01 -35.13
CA PRO A 307 -5.25 14.14 -36.02
C PRO A 307 -6.71 14.01 -35.56
N ALA A 308 -7.67 14.15 -36.47
CA ALA A 308 -9.10 14.19 -36.14
C ALA A 308 -9.58 12.93 -35.39
N GLU A 309 -9.03 11.76 -35.71
CA GLU A 309 -9.30 10.50 -35.02
C GLU A 309 -8.84 10.54 -33.57
N LEU A 310 -7.62 11.02 -33.31
CA LEU A 310 -7.07 11.14 -31.96
C LEU A 310 -7.85 12.18 -31.14
N LEU A 311 -8.18 13.33 -31.73
CA LEU A 311 -8.98 14.36 -31.07
C LEU A 311 -10.37 13.83 -30.66
N THR A 312 -11.01 13.06 -31.53
CA THR A 312 -12.30 12.42 -31.25
C THR A 312 -12.16 11.40 -30.13
N ALA A 313 -11.13 10.54 -30.20
CA ALA A 313 -10.86 9.51 -29.20
C ALA A 313 -10.53 10.11 -27.81
N LEU A 314 -9.82 11.24 -27.75
CA LEU A 314 -9.51 11.97 -26.51
C LEU A 314 -10.75 12.55 -25.81
N LYS A 315 -11.87 12.69 -26.53
CA LYS A 315 -13.14 13.22 -26.00
C LYS A 315 -14.22 12.16 -25.77
N SER A 316 -14.11 10.99 -26.39
CA SER A 316 -15.03 9.87 -26.17
C SER A 316 -14.74 9.14 -24.86
N ASP A 317 -15.66 8.31 -24.38
CA ASP A 317 -15.40 7.43 -23.24
C ASP A 317 -14.30 6.41 -23.56
N ALA A 318 -13.46 6.13 -22.56
CA ALA A 318 -12.36 5.17 -22.65
C ALA A 318 -11.97 4.71 -21.25
N THR A 319 -11.38 3.51 -21.15
CA THR A 319 -10.78 3.07 -19.88
C THR A 319 -9.55 3.93 -19.56
N PRO A 320 -9.12 4.00 -18.29
CA PRO A 320 -7.91 4.74 -17.90
C PRO A 320 -6.66 4.32 -18.67
N GLU A 321 -6.52 3.04 -19.00
CA GLU A 321 -5.39 2.47 -19.74
C GLU A 321 -5.35 3.01 -21.17
N VAL A 322 -6.47 2.87 -21.90
CA VAL A 322 -6.62 3.40 -23.26
C VAL A 322 -6.42 4.92 -23.27
N ARG A 323 -6.93 5.63 -22.26
CA ARG A 323 -6.75 7.07 -22.16
C ARG A 323 -5.27 7.46 -22.03
N ARG A 324 -4.48 6.71 -21.25
CA ARG A 324 -3.05 6.98 -21.09
C ARG A 324 -2.30 6.81 -22.40
N GLU A 325 -2.64 5.80 -23.21
CA GLU A 325 -2.07 5.63 -24.55
C GLU A 325 -2.40 6.82 -25.46
N GLN A 326 -3.65 7.29 -25.44
CA GLN A 326 -4.06 8.48 -26.19
C GLN A 326 -3.35 9.75 -25.72
N VAL A 327 -3.15 9.93 -24.40
CA VAL A 327 -2.39 11.05 -23.83
C VAL A 327 -0.92 10.97 -24.24
N ALA A 328 -0.32 9.77 -24.26
CA ALA A 328 1.04 9.59 -24.77
C ALA A 328 1.15 9.95 -26.26
N ALA A 329 0.19 9.52 -27.08
CA ALA A 329 0.12 9.90 -28.49
C ALA A 329 -0.06 11.42 -28.69
N LEU A 330 -0.89 12.07 -27.86
CA LEU A 330 -1.05 13.52 -27.86
C LEU A 330 0.28 14.23 -27.54
N ARG A 331 1.01 13.76 -26.53
CA ARG A 331 2.33 14.29 -26.15
C ARG A 331 3.32 14.16 -27.30
N GLN A 332 3.34 13.02 -28.00
CA GLN A 332 4.18 12.83 -29.17
C GLN A 332 3.80 13.77 -30.32
N GLN A 333 2.50 13.91 -30.59
CA GLN A 333 2.00 14.74 -31.69
C GLN A 333 2.30 16.23 -31.53
N LEU A 334 2.26 16.75 -30.30
CA LEU A 334 2.44 18.17 -30.01
C LEU A 334 3.80 18.52 -29.39
N ASN A 335 4.76 17.58 -29.39
CA ASN A 335 6.06 17.76 -28.72
C ASN A 335 6.82 19.02 -29.20
N ASP A 336 6.70 19.34 -30.49
CA ASP A 336 7.41 20.47 -31.11
C ASP A 336 6.56 21.75 -31.19
N VAL A 337 5.35 21.74 -30.60
CA VAL A 337 4.44 22.89 -30.58
C VAL A 337 4.64 23.65 -29.27
N ALA A 338 5.48 24.70 -29.30
CA ALA A 338 5.86 25.45 -28.10
C ALA A 338 4.65 25.99 -27.31
N GLU A 339 3.58 26.41 -27.98
CA GLU A 339 2.38 26.95 -27.34
C GLU A 339 1.53 25.86 -26.65
N ALA A 340 1.73 24.58 -26.97
CA ALA A 340 0.97 23.46 -26.41
C ALA A 340 1.47 23.02 -25.03
N HIS A 341 2.48 23.69 -24.46
CA HIS A 341 3.09 23.29 -23.19
C HIS A 341 2.06 23.14 -22.05
N GLU A 342 1.10 24.06 -21.93
CA GLU A 342 0.06 23.96 -20.90
C GLU A 342 -0.86 22.76 -21.11
N LEU A 343 -1.26 22.48 -22.35
CA LEU A 343 -2.06 21.31 -22.71
C LEU A 343 -1.32 20.03 -22.34
N LEU A 344 -0.04 19.93 -22.73
CA LEU A 344 0.77 18.76 -22.45
C LEU A 344 1.00 18.59 -20.95
N ARG A 345 1.26 19.65 -20.19
CA ARG A 345 1.41 19.54 -18.73
C ARG A 345 0.15 18.98 -18.07
N ASP A 346 -1.03 19.48 -18.45
CA ASP A 346 -2.28 19.17 -17.77
C ASP A 346 -3.01 17.93 -18.38
N ALA A 347 -2.51 17.35 -19.48
CA ALA A 347 -3.17 16.29 -20.25
C ALA A 347 -3.61 15.06 -19.44
N ASP A 348 -2.91 14.73 -18.35
CA ASP A 348 -3.26 13.61 -17.46
C ASP A 348 -4.58 13.81 -16.70
N ALA A 349 -5.15 15.03 -16.72
CA ALA A 349 -6.52 15.28 -16.25
C ALA A 349 -7.59 14.62 -17.14
N LEU A 350 -7.24 14.14 -18.35
CA LEU A 350 -8.15 13.35 -19.17
C LEU A 350 -8.32 11.92 -18.65
N VAL A 351 -7.36 11.41 -17.86
CA VAL A 351 -7.41 10.10 -17.22
C VAL A 351 -8.28 10.20 -15.97
N GLU A 352 -9.38 9.44 -15.94
CA GLU A 352 -10.36 9.47 -14.87
C GLU A 352 -9.73 9.16 -13.50
N LYS A 353 -9.93 10.05 -12.53
CA LYS A 353 -9.45 9.89 -11.15
C LYS A 353 -10.54 9.25 -10.28
N SER A 354 -10.13 8.42 -9.33
CA SER A 354 -11.04 7.81 -8.35
C SER A 354 -10.83 8.49 -7.02
N ILE A 355 -11.83 9.27 -6.58
CA ILE A 355 -11.74 10.10 -5.37
C ILE A 355 -12.40 9.37 -4.21
N TRP A 356 -11.66 9.22 -3.13
CA TRP A 356 -12.06 8.46 -1.94
C TRP A 356 -11.94 9.31 -0.68
N LEU A 357 -13.04 9.36 0.05
CA LEU A 357 -13.20 10.02 1.34
C LEU A 357 -13.16 8.92 2.39
N ILE A 358 -12.03 8.74 3.06
CA ILE A 358 -11.80 7.64 4.01
C ILE A 358 -11.81 8.20 5.43
N GLY A 359 -12.49 7.54 6.36
CA GLY A 359 -12.46 7.90 7.77
C GLY A 359 -13.17 6.89 8.67
N GLY A 360 -13.01 7.02 9.98
CA GLY A 360 -13.66 6.14 10.95
C GLY A 360 -15.11 6.55 11.26
N ASP A 361 -15.79 5.76 12.09
CA ASP A 361 -17.16 6.04 12.52
C ASP A 361 -17.30 7.36 13.29
N GLY A 362 -16.32 7.75 14.11
CA GLY A 362 -16.36 9.05 14.80
C GLY A 362 -16.35 10.26 13.88
N TRP A 363 -15.71 10.17 12.72
CA TRP A 363 -15.85 11.19 11.69
C TRP A 363 -17.24 11.16 11.07
N ALA A 364 -17.63 9.99 10.55
CA ALA A 364 -18.81 9.87 9.70
C ALA A 364 -20.13 10.05 10.45
N TYR A 365 -20.22 9.55 11.69
CA TYR A 365 -21.46 9.56 12.47
C TYR A 365 -21.53 10.77 13.41
N ASP A 366 -20.40 11.37 13.79
CA ASP A 366 -20.37 12.51 14.73
C ASP A 366 -19.91 13.81 14.09
N ILE A 367 -18.61 14.10 14.16
CA ILE A 367 -18.11 15.47 13.95
C ILE A 367 -18.20 15.91 12.49
N GLY A 368 -18.02 14.99 11.54
CA GLY A 368 -18.08 15.25 10.11
C GLY A 368 -19.43 14.90 9.46
N PHE A 369 -20.43 14.47 10.24
CA PHE A 369 -21.71 14.00 9.69
C PHE A 369 -22.43 15.08 8.87
N GLY A 370 -22.40 16.34 9.31
CA GLY A 370 -23.03 17.45 8.56
C GLY A 370 -22.39 17.69 7.20
N GLY A 371 -21.05 17.63 7.13
CA GLY A 371 -20.32 17.72 5.86
C GLY A 371 -20.57 16.52 4.96
N LEU A 372 -20.59 15.32 5.55
CA LEU A 372 -20.88 14.08 4.85
C LEU A 372 -22.29 14.06 4.24
N ASP A 373 -23.31 14.43 5.02
CA ASP A 373 -24.70 14.58 4.56
C ASP A 373 -24.79 15.57 3.39
N HIS A 374 -24.13 16.72 3.52
CA HIS A 374 -24.09 17.71 2.44
C HIS A 374 -23.49 17.14 1.16
N VAL A 375 -22.32 16.49 1.23
CA VAL A 375 -21.66 15.90 0.06
C VAL A 375 -22.49 14.79 -0.57
N LEU A 376 -23.13 13.92 0.23
CA LEU A 376 -24.02 12.87 -0.25
C LEU A 376 -25.32 13.41 -0.88
N SER A 377 -25.74 14.62 -0.51
CA SER A 377 -26.90 15.29 -1.12
C SER A 377 -26.61 15.84 -2.52
N LEU A 378 -25.33 15.97 -2.89
CA LEU A 378 -24.89 16.42 -4.21
C LEU A 378 -24.83 15.27 -5.21
N THR A 379 -24.66 15.60 -6.50
CA THR A 379 -24.54 14.63 -7.60
C THR A 379 -23.10 14.27 -7.95
N GLU A 380 -22.13 14.82 -7.20
CA GLU A 380 -20.73 14.70 -7.55
C GLU A 380 -20.19 13.29 -7.32
N ASN A 381 -19.37 12.81 -8.26
CA ASN A 381 -18.86 11.44 -8.24
C ASN A 381 -17.69 11.30 -7.25
N VAL A 382 -18.03 10.99 -6.00
CA VAL A 382 -17.09 10.66 -4.92
C VAL A 382 -17.42 9.29 -4.34
N ASN A 383 -16.41 8.63 -3.76
CA ASN A 383 -16.57 7.36 -3.06
C ASN A 383 -16.27 7.59 -1.58
N ILE A 384 -17.09 7.07 -0.68
CA ILE A 384 -16.90 7.20 0.77
C ILE A 384 -16.66 5.81 1.36
N LEU A 385 -15.60 5.67 2.14
CA LEU A 385 -15.29 4.46 2.91
C LEU A 385 -15.27 4.81 4.39
N VAL A 386 -16.31 4.38 5.11
CA VAL A 386 -16.36 4.47 6.57
C VAL A 386 -15.82 3.18 7.17
N LEU A 387 -14.74 3.31 7.93
CA LEU A 387 -14.09 2.24 8.67
C LEU A 387 -14.73 2.18 10.06
N ASP A 388 -15.87 1.51 10.14
CA ASP A 388 -16.68 1.50 11.36
C ASP A 388 -16.10 0.54 12.41
N THR A 389 -15.56 1.12 13.47
CA THR A 389 -15.03 0.40 14.64
C THR A 389 -15.96 0.47 15.84
N GLN A 390 -17.14 1.09 15.68
CA GLN A 390 -18.15 1.33 16.70
C GLN A 390 -17.63 2.08 17.95
N CYS A 391 -16.50 2.79 17.82
CA CYS A 391 -15.88 3.59 18.86
C CYS A 391 -14.80 4.51 18.28
N TYR A 392 -14.33 5.49 19.07
CA TYR A 392 -13.19 6.32 18.68
C TYR A 392 -11.90 5.57 18.99
N SER A 393 -11.54 4.62 18.11
CA SER A 393 -10.40 3.72 18.31
C SER A 393 -9.09 4.45 18.64
N ASN A 394 -8.78 5.54 17.92
CA ASN A 394 -7.51 6.26 18.06
C ASN A 394 -7.30 6.92 19.43
N THR A 395 -8.35 7.53 19.98
CA THR A 395 -8.26 8.35 21.20
C THR A 395 -8.48 7.54 22.49
N GLY A 396 -8.54 6.21 22.39
CA GLY A 396 -8.68 5.30 23.53
C GLY A 396 -10.06 4.65 23.70
N GLY A 397 -10.90 4.61 22.65
CA GLY A 397 -12.16 3.87 22.65
C GLY A 397 -13.34 4.62 23.28
N GLN A 398 -13.44 5.93 23.06
CA GLN A 398 -14.63 6.70 23.44
C GLN A 398 -15.85 6.25 22.63
N ALA A 399 -17.05 6.40 23.21
CA ALA A 399 -18.29 6.09 22.51
C ALA A 399 -18.53 7.03 21.32
N SER A 400 -19.08 6.49 20.24
CA SER A 400 -19.57 7.21 19.07
C SER A 400 -21.08 7.00 18.90
N LYS A 401 -21.71 7.70 17.96
CA LYS A 401 -23.10 7.37 17.57
C LYS A 401 -23.25 6.01 16.85
N ALA A 402 -22.15 5.30 16.54
CA ALA A 402 -22.16 3.96 15.94
C ALA A 402 -22.00 2.82 16.96
N THR A 403 -21.81 3.14 18.25
CA THR A 403 -21.65 2.17 19.36
C THR A 403 -22.91 1.35 19.64
#